data_AF-A0A091GR29-F1
#
_entry.id   AF-A0A091GR29-F1
#
_cell.length_a   1.000
_cell.length_b   1.000
_cell.length_c   1.000
_cell.angle_alpha   90.00
_cell.angle_beta   90.00
_cell.angle_gamma   90.00
#
_symmetry.space_group_name_H-M   'P 1'
#
loop_
_entity.id
_entity.type
_entity.pdbx_description
1 polymer ?
#
loop_
_entity_poly.entity_id
_entity_poly.type
_entity_poly.pdbx_seq_one_letter_code
_entity_poly.pdbx_strand_id
1 'polypeptide(L)' 'FGSITSTRSHLEELQSNYSQQLANLRDGINQTLRRCGHPCGNVSLDGLSFSANFSTIPSVERQLEALGDVSVSNIAADLE' A
#
# COMPACT_ATOMS: atom_id res chain seq x y z
N PHE A 1 17.93 -2.22 8.52
CA PHE A 1 16.55 -2.69 8.74
C PHE A 1 15.49 -1.61 8.55
N GLY A 2 15.74 -0.35 8.92
CA GLY A 2 14.77 0.75 8.73
C GLY A 2 14.27 0.98 7.29
N SER A 3 15.01 0.56 6.26
CA SER A 3 14.56 0.63 4.86
C SER A 3 13.32 -0.23 4.58
N ILE A 4 13.17 -1.38 5.26
CA ILE A 4 12.05 -2.30 5.02
C ILE A 4 10.76 -1.74 5.64
N THR A 5 10.83 -1.27 6.89
CA THR A 5 9.70 -0.61 7.55
C THR A 5 9.28 0.65 6.81
N SER A 6 10.26 1.48 6.40
CA SER A 6 10.01 2.68 5.60
C SER A 6 9.35 2.37 4.25
N THR A 7 9.79 1.31 3.56
CA THR A 7 9.19 0.87 2.29
C THR A 7 7.73 0.46 2.47
N ARG A 8 7.41 -0.30 3.54
CA ARG A 8 6.03 -0.72 3.81
C ARG A 8 5.12 0.49 4.04
N SER A 9 5.49 1.39 4.95
CA SER A 9 4.68 2.57 5.25
C SER A 9 4.47 3.44 4.02
N HIS A 10 5.50 3.59 3.18
CA HIS A 10 5.39 4.34 1.94
C HIS A 10 4.40 3.69 0.94
N LEU A 11 4.42 2.36 0.82
CA LEU A 11 3.47 1.63 -0.03
C LEU A 11 2.02 1.78 0.48
N GLU A 12 1.81 1.71 1.80
CA GLU A 12 0.49 1.92 2.41
C GLU A 12 -0.02 3.36 2.17
N GLU A 13 0.86 4.37 2.26
CA GLU A 13 0.54 5.76 1.94
C GLU A 13 0.14 5.94 0.47
N LEU A 14 0.92 5.37 -0.46
CA LEU A 14 0.60 5.38 -1.88
C LEU A 14 -0.75 4.72 -2.16
N GLN A 15 -1.02 3.55 -1.56
CA GLN A 15 -2.31 2.89 -1.67
C GLN A 15 -3.46 3.80 -1.20
N SER A 16 -3.33 4.43 -0.03
CA SER A 16 -4.35 5.33 0.50
C SER A 16 -4.61 6.51 -0.45
N ASN A 17 -3.55 7.15 -0.91
CA ASN A 17 -3.63 8.31 -1.81
C ASN A 17 -4.30 7.95 -3.15
N TYR A 18 -3.83 6.90 -3.82
CA TYR A 18 -4.39 6.47 -5.10
C TYR A 18 -5.81 5.94 -4.97
N SER A 19 -6.15 5.26 -3.87
CA SER A 19 -7.52 4.81 -3.62
C SER A 19 -8.49 5.99 -3.55
N GLN A 20 -8.11 7.07 -2.85
CA GLN A 20 -8.92 8.28 -2.80
C GLN A 20 -9.03 8.98 -4.16
N GLN A 21 -7.92 9.10 -4.90
CA GLN A 21 -7.94 9.70 -6.23
C GLN A 21 -8.83 8.94 -7.22
N LEU A 22 -8.74 7.60 -7.22
CA LEU A 22 -9.56 6.73 -8.07
C LEU A 22 -11.04 6.79 -7.69
N ALA A 23 -11.37 6.89 -6.41
CA ALA A 23 -12.75 7.10 -5.95
C ALA A 23 -13.32 8.42 -6.49
N ASN A 24 -12.57 9.52 -6.35
CA ASN A 24 -12.99 10.83 -6.87
C ASN A 24 -13.16 10.80 -8.40
N LEU A 25 -12.25 10.13 -9.12
CA LEU A 25 -12.34 9.95 -10.57
C LEU A 25 -13.57 9.13 -10.95
N ARG A 26 -13.85 8.04 -10.23
CA ARG A 26 -15.03 7.19 -10.43
C ARG A 26 -16.31 8.01 -10.26
N ASP A 27 -16.38 8.87 -9.26
CA ASP A 27 -17.54 9.74 -9.03
C ASP A 27 -17.74 10.75 -10.17
N GLY A 28 -16.66 11.38 -10.64
CA GLY A 28 -16.71 12.31 -11.78
C GLY A 28 -17.16 11.64 -13.07
N ILE A 29 -16.65 10.44 -13.36
CA ILE A 29 -17.08 9.67 -14.53
C ILE A 29 -18.54 9.23 -14.36
N ASN A 30 -18.94 8.73 -13.20
CA ASN A 30 -20.33 8.33 -12.93
C ASN A 30 -21.31 9.49 -13.16
N GLN A 31 -20.98 10.71 -12.71
CA GLN A 31 -21.76 11.91 -13.01
C GLN A 31 -21.84 12.19 -14.52
N THR A 32 -20.73 12.02 -15.23
CA THR A 32 -20.68 12.21 -16.68
C THR A 32 -21.53 11.18 -17.42
N LEU A 33 -21.46 9.90 -17.05
CA LEU A 33 -22.27 8.84 -17.62
C LEU A 33 -23.77 9.06 -17.38
N ARG A 34 -24.15 9.53 -16.18
CA ARG A 34 -25.53 9.92 -15.87
C ARG A 34 -26.03 11.06 -16.76
N ARG A 35 -25.18 12.06 -17.03
CA ARG A 35 -25.52 13.17 -17.93
C ARG A 35 -25.59 12.73 -19.39
N CYS A 36 -24.74 11.80 -19.82
CA CYS A 36 -24.81 11.22 -21.16
C CYS A 36 -26.12 10.42 -21.37
N GLY A 37 -26.61 9.72 -20.35
CA GLY A 37 -27.82 8.92 -20.44
C GLY A 37 -27.61 7.62 -21.23
N HIS A 38 -28.61 7.18 -21.99
CA HIS A 38 -28.48 5.99 -22.83
C HIS A 38 -27.73 6.34 -24.13
N PRO A 39 -26.70 5.56 -24.54
CA PRO A 39 -26.33 4.22 -24.06
C PRO A 39 -25.21 4.18 -23.00
N CYS A 40 -24.66 5.32 -22.60
CA CYS A 40 -23.53 5.43 -21.66
C CYS A 40 -23.77 4.81 -20.27
N GLY A 41 -25.03 4.68 -19.84
CA GLY A 41 -25.37 4.17 -18.50
C GLY A 41 -24.85 2.76 -18.16
N ASN A 42 -24.46 1.97 -19.16
CA ASN A 42 -23.94 0.60 -18.97
C ASN A 42 -22.41 0.51 -18.94
N VAL A 43 -21.68 1.63 -18.99
CA VAL A 43 -20.21 1.63 -18.89
C VAL A 43 -19.79 1.24 -17.47
N SER A 44 -19.04 0.15 -17.34
CA SER A 44 -18.48 -0.27 -16.05
C SER A 44 -17.31 0.63 -15.64
N LEU A 45 -17.22 0.88 -14.33
CA LEU A 45 -16.13 1.64 -13.70
C LEU A 45 -15.27 0.78 -12.77
N ASP A 46 -15.44 -0.54 -12.78
CA ASP A 46 -14.79 -1.41 -11.79
C ASP A 46 -13.26 -1.48 -11.97
N GLY A 47 -12.77 -1.17 -13.18
CA GLY A 47 -11.34 -1.01 -13.46
C GLY A 47 -10.70 0.23 -12.82
N LEU A 48 -11.49 1.17 -12.26
CA LEU A 48 -11.00 2.36 -11.57
C LEU A 48 -10.89 2.12 -10.05
N SER A 49 -10.27 1.01 -9.67
CA SER A 49 -10.01 0.66 -8.29
C SER A 49 -8.55 0.31 -8.10
N PHE A 50 -8.03 0.60 -6.90
CA PHE A 50 -6.67 0.22 -6.55
C PHE A 50 -6.65 -1.29 -6.26
N SER A 51 -5.87 -2.06 -7.01
CA SER A 51 -5.90 -3.52 -6.95
C SER A 51 -4.97 -4.12 -5.89
N ALA A 52 -3.90 -3.40 -5.51
CA ALA A 52 -2.94 -3.88 -4.52
C ALA A 52 -3.43 -3.61 -3.10
N ASN A 53 -3.12 -4.53 -2.18
CA ASN A 53 -3.43 -4.37 -0.76
C ASN A 53 -2.14 -4.55 0.06
N PHE A 54 -1.36 -3.48 0.17
CA PHE A 54 -0.11 -3.44 0.91
C PHE A 54 -0.30 -3.55 2.42
N SER A 55 -1.51 -3.34 2.93
CA SER A 55 -1.87 -3.61 4.33
C SER A 55 -1.75 -5.10 4.69
N THR A 56 -1.72 -5.99 3.69
CA THR A 56 -1.51 -7.43 3.89
C THR A 56 -0.05 -7.82 3.98
N ILE A 57 0.90 -6.91 3.70
CA ILE A 57 2.33 -7.18 3.86
C ILE A 57 2.62 -7.32 5.36
N PRO A 58 3.01 -8.51 5.85
CA PRO A 58 3.30 -8.70 7.26
C PRO A 58 4.49 -7.85 7.70
N SER A 59 4.48 -7.38 8.95
CA SER A 59 5.65 -6.70 9.51
C SER A 59 6.76 -7.72 9.75
N VAL A 60 7.99 -7.35 9.41
CA VAL A 60 9.20 -8.13 9.72
C VAL A 60 10.02 -7.51 10.84
N GLU A 61 9.49 -6.49 11.50
CA GLU A 61 10.22 -5.65 12.45
C GLU A 61 10.84 -6.47 13.60
N ARG A 62 10.06 -7.38 14.19
CA ARG A 62 10.54 -8.27 15.27
C ARG A 62 11.62 -9.25 14.82
N GLN A 63 11.54 -9.74 13.58
CA GLN A 63 12.56 -10.62 13.01
C GLN A 63 13.86 -9.85 12.78
N LEU A 64 13.76 -8.59 12.36
CA LEU A 64 14.91 -7.73 12.14
C LEU A 64 15.57 -7.29 13.46
N GLU A 65 14.78 -7.02 14.50
CA GLU A 65 15.27 -6.76 15.87
C GLU A 65 16.07 -7.95 16.40
N ALA A 66 15.51 -9.16 16.32
CA ALA A 66 16.18 -10.37 16.78
C ALA A 66 17.51 -10.64 16.05
N LEU A 67 17.58 -10.37 14.74
CA LEU A 67 18.83 -10.47 13.97
C LEU A 67 19.86 -9.42 14.41
N GLY A 68 19.41 -8.23 14.80
CA GLY A 68 20.26 -7.18 15.36
C GLY A 68 20.88 -7.62 16.69
N ASP A 69 20.06 -8.14 17.60
CA ASP A 69 20.50 -8.59 18.93
C ASP A 69 21.55 -9.70 18.84
N VAL A 70 21.34 -10.70 17.97
CA VAL A 70 22.33 -11.78 17.74
C VAL A 70 23.63 -11.22 17.16
N SER A 71 23.55 -10.27 16.23
CA SER A 71 24.75 -9.66 15.62
C SER A 71 25.58 -8.89 16.64
N VAL A 72 24.92 -8.13 17.55
CA VAL A 72 25.60 -7.42 18.64
C VAL A 72 26.18 -8.39 19.67
N SER A 73 25.43 -9.45 20.01
CA SER A 73 25.89 -10.45 20.97
C SER A 73 27.09 -11.26 20.48
N ASN A 74 27.16 -11.57 19.18
CA ASN A 74 28.34 -12.24 18.60
C ASN A 74 29.58 -11.33 18.58
N ILE A 75 29.42 -10.03 18.34
CA ILE A 75 30.55 -9.08 18.43
C ILE A 75 31.05 -8.97 19.86
N ALA A 76 30.14 -8.98 20.85
CA ALA A 76 30.54 -8.95 22.26
C ALA A 76 31.26 -10.25 22.69
N ALA A 77 30.82 -11.41 22.20
CA ALA A 77 31.44 -12.70 22.50
C ALA A 77 32.82 -12.88 21.86
N ASP A 78 33.10 -12.24 20.72
CA ASP A 78 34.42 -12.25 20.07
C ASP A 78 35.43 -11.26 20.71
N LEU A 79 35.01 -10.43 21.67
CA LEU A 79 35.84 -9.44 22.36
C LEU A 79 36.25 -9.84 23.80
N GLU A 80 35.89 -11.05 24.25
CA GLU A 80 36.37 -11.71 25.49
C GLU A 80 37.41 -12.81 25.17
#